data_AF-A0A8J7JMI0-F1
#
_entry.id   AF-A0A8J7JMI0-F1
#
_cell.length_a   1.000
_cell.length_b   1.000
_cell.length_c   1.000
_cell.angle_alpha   90.00
_cell.angle_beta   90.00
_cell.angle_gamma   90.00
#
_symmetry.space_group_name_H-M   'P 1'
#
loop_
_entity.id
_entity.type
_entity.pdbx_description
1 polymer ?
#
loop_
_entity_poly.entity_id
_entity_poly.type
_entity_poly.pdbx_seq_one_letter_code
_entity_poly.pdbx_strand_id
1 'polypeptide(L)'
;MTHLISTFNDDDRIAWQKLVLLVGLGVITLLGSFTGPGLVVRLFFIVASGAIAFYLYSKSTPEYISFVFWIWFLAPFFRRFSDYYNGFDDLGIMILAPYVVTLVAIIKLVQNPAQLSRIGYSSFTLALAAIAYSFWIGWLSNPPVAVIRASLDWFPPVVFGLFLALHWRIYPQLKRSIQKTFTWGTLLMGSYGIYQYVIAPAWDVYWMRNAAINSVGRPEAFGIRVWSTMNAPGPFAIAILAGVMILLSYQPPIFLPSFLTGFLSFLLAGVRSAWVG
;
A
#
# COMPACT_ATOMS: atom_id res chain seq x y z
N MET A 1 -17.27 31.91 -12.70
CA MET A 1 -18.03 30.65 -12.92
C MET A 1 -17.30 29.71 -13.88
N THR A 2 -16.66 30.22 -14.94
CA THR A 2 -15.90 29.44 -15.94
C THR A 2 -14.65 28.73 -15.39
N HIS A 3 -13.93 29.35 -14.45
CA HIS A 3 -12.76 28.71 -13.81
C HIS A 3 -13.11 27.49 -12.95
N LEU A 4 -14.23 27.51 -12.22
CA LEU A 4 -14.67 26.41 -11.36
C LEU A 4 -15.14 25.17 -12.16
N ILE A 5 -15.67 25.38 -13.36
CA ILE A 5 -16.10 24.29 -14.26
C ILE A 5 -14.88 23.62 -14.91
N SER A 6 -13.86 24.41 -15.29
CA SER A 6 -12.62 23.86 -15.89
C SER A 6 -11.82 22.97 -14.92
N THR A 7 -11.74 23.36 -13.63
CA THR A 7 -11.02 22.59 -12.61
C THR A 7 -11.69 21.26 -12.27
N PHE A 8 -13.02 21.19 -12.36
CA PHE A 8 -13.76 19.96 -12.08
C PHE A 8 -13.50 18.89 -13.16
N ASN A 9 -13.37 19.30 -14.42
CA ASN A 9 -13.07 18.41 -15.54
C ASN A 9 -11.62 17.88 -15.50
N ASP A 10 -10.69 18.69 -15.01
CA ASP A 10 -9.27 18.31 -14.89
C ASP A 10 -9.03 17.29 -13.77
N ASP A 11 -9.68 17.43 -12.62
CA ASP A 11 -9.55 16.48 -11.50
C ASP A 11 -10.09 15.09 -11.89
N ASP A 12 -11.26 15.03 -12.54
CA ASP A 12 -11.82 13.77 -13.03
C ASP A 12 -10.93 13.13 -14.10
N ARG A 13 -10.32 13.93 -14.98
CA ARG A 13 -9.35 13.44 -15.97
C ARG A 13 -8.13 12.81 -15.30
N ILE A 14 -7.55 13.45 -14.28
CA ILE A 14 -6.36 12.90 -13.58
C ILE A 14 -6.72 11.63 -12.84
N ALA A 15 -7.91 11.55 -12.23
CA ALA A 15 -8.39 10.32 -11.59
C ALA A 15 -8.52 9.15 -12.60
N TRP A 16 -9.03 9.41 -13.81
CA TRP A 16 -9.07 8.43 -14.89
C TRP A 16 -7.67 8.01 -15.36
N GLN A 17 -6.76 8.96 -15.53
CA GLN A 17 -5.36 8.68 -15.88
C GLN A 17 -4.70 7.79 -14.83
N LYS A 18 -4.87 8.09 -13.54
CA LYS A 18 -4.38 7.24 -12.45
C LYS A 18 -4.91 5.83 -12.58
N LEU A 19 -6.22 5.65 -12.82
CA LEU A 19 -6.81 4.32 -12.97
C LEU A 19 -6.21 3.56 -14.15
N VAL A 20 -6.09 4.19 -15.33
CA VAL A 20 -5.49 3.59 -16.52
C VAL A 20 -4.03 3.20 -16.27
N LEU A 21 -3.25 4.08 -15.62
CA LEU A 21 -1.86 3.81 -15.28
C LEU A 21 -1.72 2.68 -14.26
N LEU A 22 -2.57 2.62 -13.24
CA LEU A 22 -2.57 1.56 -12.23
C LEU A 22 -2.95 0.21 -12.83
N VAL A 23 -4.02 0.16 -13.63
CA VAL A 23 -4.47 -1.07 -14.31
C VAL A 23 -3.43 -1.50 -15.34
N GLY A 24 -2.91 -0.57 -16.14
CA GLY A 24 -1.86 -0.85 -17.11
C GLY A 24 -0.59 -1.40 -16.45
N LEU A 25 -0.14 -0.79 -15.35
CA LEU A 25 0.98 -1.29 -14.55
C LEU A 25 0.71 -2.72 -14.07
N GLY A 26 -0.48 -3.00 -13.52
CA GLY A 26 -0.85 -4.34 -13.07
C GLY A 26 -0.87 -5.36 -14.20
N VAL A 27 -1.53 -5.05 -15.32
CA VAL A 27 -1.62 -5.94 -16.49
C VAL A 27 -0.25 -6.25 -17.08
N ILE A 28 0.60 -5.23 -17.30
CA ILE A 28 1.95 -5.43 -17.83
C ILE A 28 2.78 -6.27 -16.86
N THR A 29 2.64 -6.05 -15.55
CA THR A 29 3.37 -6.81 -14.53
C THR A 29 2.93 -8.27 -14.49
N LEU A 30 1.63 -8.56 -14.59
CA LEU A 30 1.10 -9.92 -14.60
C LEU A 30 1.48 -10.66 -15.89
N LEU A 31 1.31 -10.04 -17.06
CA LEU A 31 1.71 -10.61 -18.35
C LEU A 31 3.22 -10.81 -18.44
N GLY A 32 3.98 -9.83 -17.98
CA GLY A 32 5.44 -9.90 -17.91
C GLY A 32 5.91 -11.00 -16.97
N SER A 33 5.25 -11.18 -15.81
CA SER A 33 5.55 -12.28 -14.89
C SER A 33 5.35 -13.65 -15.54
N PHE A 34 4.39 -13.78 -16.43
CA PHE A 34 4.10 -15.04 -17.13
C PHE A 34 5.06 -15.34 -18.29
N THR A 35 5.57 -14.30 -18.96
CA THR A 35 6.27 -14.45 -20.25
C THR A 35 7.74 -14.01 -20.25
N GLY A 36 8.12 -13.12 -19.33
CA GLY A 36 9.39 -12.42 -19.34
C GLY A 36 10.31 -12.81 -18.17
N PRO A 37 11.56 -12.33 -18.17
CA PRO A 37 12.51 -12.63 -17.09
C PRO A 37 12.11 -11.97 -15.78
N GLY A 38 12.05 -12.73 -14.67
CA GLY A 38 11.61 -12.23 -13.37
C GLY A 38 12.30 -10.96 -12.88
N LEU A 39 13.63 -10.85 -13.03
CA LEU A 39 14.35 -9.64 -12.62
C LEU A 39 13.88 -8.39 -13.39
N VAL A 40 13.63 -8.51 -14.68
CA VAL A 40 13.16 -7.40 -15.53
C VAL A 40 11.78 -6.94 -15.07
N VAL A 41 10.87 -7.88 -14.79
CA VAL A 41 9.51 -7.58 -14.32
C VAL A 41 9.54 -6.89 -12.95
N ARG A 42 10.36 -7.38 -12.02
CA ARG A 42 10.52 -6.79 -10.68
C ARG A 42 11.06 -5.37 -10.74
N LEU A 43 12.10 -5.13 -11.54
CA LEU A 43 12.68 -3.79 -11.72
C LEU A 43 11.72 -2.85 -12.46
N PHE A 44 11.05 -3.33 -13.50
CA PHE A 44 10.01 -2.59 -14.21
C PHE A 44 8.94 -2.11 -13.24
N PHE A 45 8.42 -2.99 -12.38
CA PHE A 45 7.37 -2.64 -11.44
C PHE A 45 7.80 -1.52 -10.50
N ILE A 46 9.03 -1.54 -9.99
CA ILE A 46 9.55 -0.49 -9.10
C ILE A 46 9.69 0.84 -9.84
N VAL A 47 10.36 0.82 -10.99
CA VAL A 47 10.65 2.05 -11.76
C VAL A 47 9.37 2.67 -12.29
N ALA A 48 8.46 1.86 -12.85
CA ALA A 48 7.18 2.34 -13.37
C ALA A 48 6.29 2.86 -12.24
N SER A 49 6.22 2.18 -11.08
CA SER A 49 5.48 2.69 -9.91
C SER A 49 6.02 4.04 -9.45
N GLY A 50 7.35 4.18 -9.34
CA GLY A 50 8.00 5.44 -8.97
C GLY A 50 7.72 6.57 -9.97
N ALA A 51 7.80 6.28 -11.26
CA ALA A 51 7.51 7.25 -12.33
C ALA A 51 6.05 7.71 -12.29
N ILE A 52 5.10 6.80 -12.14
CA ILE A 52 3.67 7.12 -12.01
C ILE A 52 3.41 7.94 -10.74
N ALA A 53 4.03 7.57 -9.62
CA ALA A 53 3.92 8.31 -8.37
C ALA A 53 4.43 9.75 -8.51
N PHE A 54 5.60 9.95 -9.14
CA PHE A 54 6.16 11.28 -9.39
C PHE A 54 5.29 12.11 -10.36
N TYR A 55 4.76 11.48 -11.41
CA TYR A 55 3.80 12.12 -12.32
C TYR A 55 2.56 12.61 -11.57
N LEU A 56 1.91 11.73 -10.80
CA LEU A 56 0.70 12.08 -10.04
C LEU A 56 0.99 13.12 -8.96
N TYR A 57 2.13 13.02 -8.27
CA TYR A 57 2.56 14.01 -7.28
C TYR A 57 2.64 15.42 -7.88
N SER A 58 3.10 15.52 -9.13
CA SER A 58 3.25 16.79 -9.84
C SER A 58 1.92 17.33 -10.39
N LYS A 59 0.85 16.52 -10.42
CA LYS A 59 -0.44 16.86 -11.03
C LYS A 59 -1.57 17.02 -10.02
N SER A 60 -1.70 16.10 -9.07
CA SER A 60 -2.79 16.09 -8.10
C SER A 60 -2.40 15.31 -6.84
N THR A 61 -2.28 16.03 -5.71
CA THR A 61 -1.97 15.43 -4.40
C THR A 61 -2.98 14.36 -3.97
N PRO A 62 -4.31 14.56 -4.11
CA PRO A 62 -5.29 13.51 -3.80
C PRO A 62 -5.10 12.22 -4.60
N GLU A 63 -4.77 12.32 -5.89
CA GLU A 63 -4.62 11.16 -6.76
C GLU A 63 -3.28 10.44 -6.53
N TYR A 64 -2.21 11.18 -6.22
CA TYR A 64 -0.96 10.60 -5.72
C TYR A 64 -1.18 9.78 -4.44
N ILE A 65 -1.89 10.34 -3.45
CA ILE A 65 -2.18 9.64 -2.19
C ILE A 65 -2.99 8.37 -2.45
N SER A 66 -4.01 8.45 -3.32
CA SER A 66 -4.78 7.27 -3.75
C SER A 66 -3.87 6.19 -4.35
N PHE A 67 -2.95 6.59 -5.23
CA PHE A 67 -2.02 5.67 -5.87
C PHE A 67 -1.06 5.01 -4.86
N VAL A 68 -0.53 5.76 -3.89
CA VAL A 68 0.32 5.21 -2.82
C VAL A 68 -0.43 4.09 -2.09
N PHE A 69 -1.68 4.30 -1.67
CA PHE A 69 -2.48 3.26 -1.02
C PHE A 69 -2.69 2.03 -1.92
N TRP A 70 -3.00 2.24 -3.20
CA TRP A 70 -3.17 1.13 -4.14
C TRP A 70 -1.90 0.27 -4.30
N ILE A 71 -0.72 0.90 -4.35
CA ILE A 71 0.55 0.16 -4.42
C ILE A 71 0.79 -0.62 -3.11
N TRP A 72 0.48 -0.06 -1.94
CA TRP A 72 0.55 -0.79 -0.67
C TRP A 72 -0.42 -1.98 -0.62
N PHE A 73 -1.61 -1.85 -1.19
CA PHE A 73 -2.60 -2.94 -1.24
C PHE A 73 -2.21 -4.05 -2.22
N LEU A 74 -1.60 -3.71 -3.36
CA LEU A 74 -1.46 -4.65 -4.49
C LEU A 74 -0.05 -5.15 -4.74
N ALA A 75 1.00 -4.40 -4.37
CA ALA A 75 2.38 -4.79 -4.65
C ALA A 75 2.74 -6.19 -4.11
N PRO A 76 2.30 -6.61 -2.90
CA PRO A 76 2.59 -7.96 -2.43
C PRO A 76 1.93 -9.05 -3.30
N PHE A 77 0.71 -8.83 -3.78
CA PHE A 77 0.07 -9.75 -4.72
C PHE A 77 0.87 -9.89 -6.01
N PHE A 78 1.30 -8.78 -6.61
CA PHE A 78 2.11 -8.83 -7.83
C PHE A 78 3.44 -9.53 -7.61
N ARG A 79 4.07 -9.34 -6.44
CA ARG A 79 5.25 -10.12 -6.05
C ARG A 79 4.96 -11.61 -6.01
N ARG A 80 3.91 -12.03 -5.29
CA ARG A 80 3.60 -13.47 -5.17
C ARG A 80 3.33 -14.12 -6.51
N PHE A 81 2.62 -13.41 -7.39
CA PHE A 81 2.39 -13.86 -8.75
C PHE A 81 3.69 -13.97 -9.55
N SER A 82 4.56 -12.95 -9.48
CA SER A 82 5.88 -12.97 -10.11
C SER A 82 6.76 -14.11 -9.59
N ASP A 83 6.79 -14.33 -8.28
CA ASP A 83 7.62 -15.34 -7.62
C ASP A 83 7.17 -16.77 -8.00
N TYR A 84 5.87 -16.97 -8.19
CA TYR A 84 5.33 -18.26 -8.65
C TYR A 84 5.85 -18.66 -10.05
N TYR A 85 5.91 -17.71 -11.00
CA TYR A 85 6.36 -17.99 -12.36
C TYR A 85 7.87 -17.87 -12.57
N ASN A 86 8.54 -17.02 -11.78
CA ASN A 86 9.95 -16.68 -12.01
C ASN A 86 10.90 -17.18 -10.90
N GLY A 87 10.38 -17.93 -9.94
CA GLY A 87 11.12 -18.40 -8.76
C GLY A 87 11.12 -17.39 -7.62
N PHE A 88 11.21 -17.91 -6.40
CA PHE A 88 11.12 -17.14 -5.17
C PHE A 88 12.20 -16.05 -5.08
N ASP A 89 11.80 -14.85 -4.68
CA ASP A 89 12.72 -13.72 -4.43
C ASP A 89 12.99 -13.56 -2.94
N ASP A 90 14.10 -14.09 -2.44
CA ASP A 90 14.52 -13.90 -1.04
C ASP A 90 14.77 -12.42 -0.72
N LEU A 91 15.26 -11.65 -1.70
CA LEU A 91 15.48 -10.22 -1.52
C LEU A 91 14.18 -9.43 -1.54
N GLY A 92 13.10 -9.95 -2.12
CA GLY A 92 11.82 -9.25 -2.20
C GLY A 92 11.93 -7.89 -2.87
N ILE A 93 12.70 -7.81 -3.96
CA ILE A 93 13.04 -6.58 -4.69
C ILE A 93 11.77 -5.80 -5.01
N MET A 94 10.73 -6.50 -5.47
CA MET A 94 9.45 -5.90 -5.87
C MET A 94 8.71 -5.15 -4.75
N ILE A 95 8.92 -5.51 -3.47
CA ILE A 95 8.33 -4.82 -2.31
C ILE A 95 8.99 -3.45 -2.07
N LEU A 96 10.10 -3.14 -2.75
CA LEU A 96 10.65 -1.79 -2.72
C LEU A 96 9.72 -0.74 -3.35
N ALA A 97 8.80 -1.14 -4.23
CA ALA A 97 7.89 -0.23 -4.91
C ALA A 97 7.01 0.60 -3.93
N PRO A 98 6.27 0.00 -2.96
CA PRO A 98 5.55 0.75 -1.93
C PRO A 98 6.40 1.81 -1.21
N TYR A 99 7.64 1.49 -0.85
CA TYR A 99 8.52 2.46 -0.19
C TYR A 99 8.92 3.59 -1.16
N VAL A 100 9.31 3.26 -2.40
CA VAL A 100 9.67 4.25 -3.42
C VAL A 100 8.54 5.22 -3.68
N VAL A 101 7.31 4.73 -3.91
CA VAL A 101 6.17 5.61 -4.18
C VAL A 101 5.81 6.47 -2.97
N THR A 102 5.97 5.95 -1.75
CA THR A 102 5.70 6.70 -0.51
C THR A 102 6.75 7.79 -0.30
N LEU A 103 8.02 7.50 -0.59
CA LEU A 103 9.14 8.42 -0.39
C LEU A 103 9.16 9.59 -1.37
N VAL A 104 8.37 9.58 -2.45
CA VAL A 104 8.13 10.77 -3.29
C VAL A 104 7.61 11.95 -2.44
N ALA A 105 6.90 11.67 -1.35
CA ALA A 105 6.41 12.67 -0.40
C ALA A 105 7.53 13.51 0.25
N ILE A 106 8.77 13.00 0.32
CA ILE A 106 9.93 13.70 0.89
C ILE A 106 10.21 15.01 0.15
N ILE A 107 9.93 15.06 -1.15
CA ILE A 107 10.18 16.26 -1.99
C ILE A 107 9.57 17.50 -1.34
N LYS A 108 8.35 17.38 -0.79
CA LYS A 108 7.67 18.51 -0.13
C LYS A 108 8.37 18.95 1.15
N LEU A 109 8.88 18.00 1.92
CA LEU A 109 9.56 18.24 3.19
C LEU A 109 10.88 18.99 2.96
N VAL A 110 11.66 18.55 1.98
CA VAL A 110 12.93 19.18 1.60
C VAL A 110 12.71 20.58 1.06
N GLN A 111 11.63 20.82 0.32
CA GLN A 111 11.29 22.15 -0.20
C GLN A 111 10.78 23.13 0.87
N ASN A 112 10.30 22.66 2.02
CA ASN A 112 9.63 23.51 3.02
C ASN A 112 10.06 23.20 4.48
N PRO A 113 11.36 23.20 4.81
CA PRO A 113 11.84 22.82 6.14
C PRO A 113 11.32 23.75 7.24
N ALA A 114 11.14 25.05 6.94
CA ALA A 114 10.63 26.03 7.89
C ALA A 114 9.17 25.78 8.32
N GLN A 115 8.39 24.98 7.57
CA GLN A 115 7.05 24.60 8.01
C GLN A 115 7.09 23.53 9.11
N LEU A 116 8.18 22.78 9.22
CA LEU A 116 8.35 21.68 10.17
C LEU A 116 8.65 22.15 11.60
N SER A 117 9.14 23.38 11.77
CA SER A 117 9.43 23.97 13.09
C SER A 117 8.19 24.48 13.82
N ARG A 118 6.99 24.36 13.23
CA ARG A 118 5.74 24.76 13.87
C ARG A 118 5.33 23.74 14.94
N ILE A 119 4.86 24.24 16.08
CA ILE A 119 4.45 23.43 17.26
C ILE A 119 3.48 22.30 16.88
N GLY A 120 2.62 22.50 15.88
CA GLY A 120 1.66 21.50 15.41
C GLY A 120 2.24 20.22 14.78
N TYR A 121 3.56 20.17 14.52
CA TYR A 121 4.23 19.00 13.91
C TYR A 121 5.29 18.35 14.81
N SER A 122 5.37 18.74 16.09
CA SER A 122 6.39 18.24 17.03
C SER A 122 6.34 16.73 17.25
N SER A 123 5.16 16.10 17.21
CA SER A 123 5.04 14.64 17.31
C SER A 123 5.76 13.91 16.16
N PHE A 124 5.74 14.48 14.95
CA PHE A 124 6.45 13.92 13.80
C PHE A 124 7.97 14.10 13.92
N THR A 125 8.44 15.24 14.44
CA THR A 125 9.87 15.46 14.63
C THR A 125 10.44 14.53 15.70
N LEU A 126 9.71 14.28 16.79
CA LEU A 126 10.08 13.29 17.80
C LEU A 126 10.14 11.87 17.23
N ALA A 127 9.14 11.47 16.43
CA ALA A 127 9.14 10.16 15.78
C ALA A 127 10.33 10.01 14.81
N LEU A 128 10.62 11.02 14.00
CA LEU A 128 11.78 11.03 13.10
C LEU A 128 13.11 10.99 13.86
N ALA A 129 13.22 11.69 14.99
CA ALA A 129 14.41 11.63 15.84
C ALA A 129 14.61 10.23 16.45
N ALA A 130 13.53 9.58 16.91
CA ALA A 130 13.59 8.22 17.42
C ALA A 130 14.02 7.22 16.34
N ILE A 131 13.52 7.37 15.10
CA ILE A 131 13.93 6.53 13.96
C ILE A 131 15.39 6.78 13.58
N ALA A 132 15.85 8.04 13.59
CA ALA A 132 17.24 8.36 13.32
C ALA A 132 18.15 7.72 14.39
N TYR A 133 17.80 7.85 15.66
CA TYR A 133 18.54 7.25 16.77
C TYR A 133 18.61 5.72 16.67
N SER A 134 17.48 5.05 16.39
CA SER A 134 17.46 3.59 16.21
C SER A 134 18.25 3.15 14.99
N PHE A 135 18.21 3.90 13.88
CA PHE A 135 19.05 3.66 12.70
C PHE A 135 20.54 3.72 13.07
N TRP A 136 20.98 4.74 13.80
CA TRP A 136 22.38 4.89 14.22
C TRP A 136 22.84 3.74 15.10
N ILE A 137 22.06 3.35 16.12
CA ILE A 137 22.39 2.19 16.96
C ILE A 137 22.42 0.90 16.13
N GLY A 138 21.43 0.73 15.26
CA GLY A 138 21.32 -0.42 14.37
C GLY A 138 22.55 -0.55 13.48
N TRP A 139 22.99 0.56 12.89
CA TRP A 139 24.15 0.63 12.00
C TRP A 139 25.45 0.18 12.65
N LEU A 140 25.63 0.50 13.93
CA LEU A 140 26.82 0.09 14.69
C LEU A 140 26.79 -1.39 15.10
N SER A 141 25.60 -1.97 15.20
CA SER A 141 25.40 -3.31 15.80
C SER A 141 25.06 -4.41 14.79
N ASN A 142 24.68 -4.07 13.55
CA ASN A 142 24.12 -5.02 12.58
C ASN A 142 24.62 -4.79 11.15
N PRO A 143 24.50 -5.77 10.25
CA PRO A 143 24.82 -5.59 8.83
C PRO A 143 24.01 -4.43 8.21
N PRO A 144 24.66 -3.52 7.43
CA PRO A 144 24.01 -2.34 6.87
C PRO A 144 22.70 -2.60 6.11
N VAL A 145 22.66 -3.68 5.32
CA VAL A 145 21.48 -4.03 4.51
C VAL A 145 20.27 -4.36 5.39
N ALA A 146 20.48 -5.03 6.52
CA ALA A 146 19.40 -5.36 7.46
C ALA A 146 18.84 -4.10 8.12
N VAL A 147 19.73 -3.17 8.51
CA VAL A 147 19.35 -1.90 9.14
C VAL A 147 18.56 -1.02 8.17
N ILE A 148 19.02 -0.89 6.93
CA ILE A 148 18.31 -0.12 5.90
C ILE A 148 16.91 -0.69 5.66
N ARG A 149 16.78 -2.02 5.51
CA ARG A 149 15.48 -2.67 5.32
C ARG A 149 14.54 -2.44 6.49
N ALA A 150 15.00 -2.68 7.72
CA ALA A 150 14.19 -2.45 8.91
C ALA A 150 13.73 -0.99 9.03
N SER A 151 14.56 -0.04 8.58
CA SER A 151 14.24 1.39 8.65
C SER A 151 13.18 1.81 7.63
N LEU A 152 13.08 1.10 6.50
CA LEU A 152 12.02 1.32 5.52
C LEU A 152 10.62 0.98 6.08
N ASP A 153 10.51 0.18 7.13
CA ASP A 153 9.21 -0.10 7.76
C ASP A 153 8.71 1.07 8.63
N TRP A 154 9.60 1.96 9.07
CA TRP A 154 9.27 3.04 10.01
C TRP A 154 9.36 4.44 9.39
N PHE A 155 10.37 4.68 8.57
CA PHE A 155 10.64 6.02 8.05
C PHE A 155 9.59 6.52 7.02
N PRO A 156 9.28 5.76 5.93
CA PRO A 156 8.25 6.14 4.96
C PRO A 156 6.86 6.46 5.53
N PRO A 157 6.25 5.67 6.44
CA PRO A 157 4.91 5.98 6.95
C PRO A 157 4.88 7.28 7.78
N VAL A 158 5.93 7.57 8.56
CA VAL A 158 6.03 8.82 9.33
C VAL A 158 6.16 10.02 8.39
N VAL A 159 7.02 9.91 7.38
CA VAL A 159 7.17 10.92 6.32
C VAL A 159 5.84 11.15 5.59
N PHE A 160 5.13 10.09 5.26
CA PHE A 160 3.85 10.17 4.56
C PHE A 160 2.75 10.80 5.42
N GLY A 161 2.68 10.45 6.71
CA GLY A 161 1.76 11.08 7.66
C GLY A 161 2.01 12.58 7.80
N LEU A 162 3.27 12.99 7.88
CA LEU A 162 3.65 14.41 7.89
C LEU A 162 3.28 15.10 6.57
N PHE A 163 3.48 14.45 5.43
CA PHE A 163 3.05 14.94 4.14
C PHE A 163 1.54 15.19 4.08
N LEU A 164 0.71 14.27 4.61
CA LEU A 164 -0.74 14.48 4.74
C LEU A 164 -1.06 15.67 5.64
N ALA A 165 -0.39 15.78 6.79
CA ALA A 165 -0.59 16.86 7.75
C ALA A 165 -0.24 18.24 7.18
N LEU A 166 0.77 18.33 6.30
CA LEU A 166 1.11 19.58 5.59
C LEU A 166 0.06 19.97 4.54
N HIS A 167 -0.72 19.02 4.03
CA HIS A 167 -1.78 19.25 3.05
C HIS A 167 -3.17 19.41 3.69
N TRP A 168 -3.26 19.77 4.98
CA TRP A 168 -4.52 19.95 5.70
C TRP A 168 -5.50 20.92 5.03
N ARG A 169 -5.01 21.92 4.28
CA ARG A 169 -5.85 22.91 3.57
C ARG A 169 -6.73 22.29 2.48
N ILE A 170 -6.32 21.15 1.92
CA ILE A 170 -7.09 20.39 0.91
C ILE A 170 -7.76 19.15 1.51
N TYR A 171 -7.99 19.15 2.83
CA TYR A 171 -8.61 18.04 3.55
C TYR A 171 -9.89 17.49 2.90
N PRO A 172 -10.84 18.32 2.40
CA PRO A 172 -12.03 17.78 1.75
C PRO A 172 -11.75 16.93 0.51
N GLN A 173 -10.72 17.28 -0.29
CA GLN A 173 -10.31 16.47 -1.44
C GLN A 173 -9.57 15.20 -0.99
N LEU A 174 -8.67 15.33 0.00
CA LEU A 174 -7.94 14.18 0.55
C LEU A 174 -8.89 13.15 1.15
N LYS A 175 -9.84 13.60 1.99
CA LYS A 175 -10.86 12.76 2.60
C LYS A 175 -11.64 11.99 1.53
N ARG A 176 -12.13 12.66 0.48
CA ARG A 176 -12.87 12.00 -0.60
C ARG A 176 -12.02 10.96 -1.34
N SER A 177 -10.76 11.29 -1.64
CA SER A 177 -9.84 10.38 -2.33
C SER A 177 -9.53 9.14 -1.49
N ILE A 178 -9.21 9.32 -0.21
CA ILE A 178 -8.95 8.24 0.74
C ILE A 178 -10.20 7.36 0.91
N GLN A 179 -11.38 7.97 1.13
CA GLN A 179 -12.64 7.24 1.25
C GLN A 179 -12.91 6.38 0.01
N LYS A 180 -12.87 6.96 -1.20
CA LYS A 180 -13.04 6.21 -2.45
C LYS A 180 -12.01 5.08 -2.59
N THR A 181 -10.75 5.35 -2.27
CA THR A 181 -9.66 4.37 -2.38
C THR A 181 -9.86 3.20 -1.42
N PHE A 182 -10.21 3.47 -0.17
CA PHE A 182 -10.46 2.42 0.82
C PHE A 182 -11.76 1.67 0.55
N THR A 183 -12.79 2.29 -0.02
CA THR A 183 -14.01 1.57 -0.45
C THR A 183 -13.68 0.51 -1.50
N TRP A 184 -13.04 0.91 -2.59
CA TRP A 184 -12.65 -0.03 -3.65
C TRP A 184 -11.56 -1.00 -3.21
N GLY A 185 -10.60 -0.55 -2.42
CA GLY A 185 -9.55 -1.39 -1.85
C GLY A 185 -10.12 -2.46 -0.92
N THR A 186 -11.07 -2.11 -0.06
CA THR A 186 -11.76 -3.07 0.83
C THR A 186 -12.54 -4.09 0.03
N LEU A 187 -13.27 -3.66 -1.01
CA LEU A 187 -14.00 -4.57 -1.88
C LEU A 187 -13.06 -5.55 -2.58
N LEU A 188 -11.97 -5.05 -3.17
CA LEU A 188 -11.00 -5.88 -3.91
C LEU A 188 -10.27 -6.84 -2.98
N MET A 189 -9.65 -6.32 -1.91
CA MET A 189 -8.92 -7.15 -0.96
C MET A 189 -9.86 -8.10 -0.20
N GLY A 190 -11.06 -7.65 0.14
CA GLY A 190 -12.07 -8.49 0.79
C GLY A 190 -12.54 -9.63 -0.10
N SER A 191 -12.81 -9.35 -1.38
CA SER A 191 -13.23 -10.39 -2.33
C SER A 191 -12.10 -11.38 -2.60
N TYR A 192 -10.87 -10.88 -2.80
CA TYR A 192 -9.70 -11.74 -2.99
C TYR A 192 -9.37 -12.55 -1.74
N GLY A 193 -9.59 -12.02 -0.53
CA GLY A 193 -9.37 -12.75 0.71
C GLY A 193 -10.30 -13.96 0.88
N ILE A 194 -11.57 -13.82 0.50
CA ILE A 194 -12.52 -14.93 0.46
C ILE A 194 -12.09 -15.96 -0.59
N TYR A 195 -11.72 -15.50 -1.79
CA TYR A 195 -11.20 -16.37 -2.85
C TYR A 195 -9.95 -17.14 -2.40
N GLN A 196 -9.01 -16.45 -1.74
CA GLN A 196 -7.81 -17.04 -1.17
C GLN A 196 -8.14 -18.15 -0.17
N TYR A 197 -9.11 -17.91 0.72
CA TYR A 197 -9.52 -18.89 1.72
C TYR A 197 -10.15 -20.15 1.10
N VAL A 198 -11.07 -19.98 0.15
CA VAL A 198 -11.85 -21.08 -0.42
C VAL A 198 -11.05 -21.89 -1.44
N ILE A 199 -10.22 -21.23 -2.25
CA ILE A 199 -9.55 -21.87 -3.40
C ILE A 199 -8.10 -22.23 -3.09
N ALA A 200 -7.43 -21.50 -2.20
CA ALA A 200 -5.97 -21.62 -1.98
C ALA A 200 -5.18 -21.56 -3.30
N PRO A 201 -5.13 -20.40 -3.98
CA PRO A 201 -4.52 -20.28 -5.30
C PRO A 201 -3.04 -20.72 -5.31
N ALA A 202 -2.59 -21.28 -6.44
CA ALA A 202 -1.26 -21.88 -6.55
C ALA A 202 -0.12 -20.91 -6.18
N TRP A 203 -0.22 -19.63 -6.55
CA TRP A 203 0.78 -18.61 -6.19
C TRP A 203 0.77 -18.26 -4.69
N ASP A 204 -0.38 -18.34 -4.02
CA ASP A 204 -0.47 -18.14 -2.56
C ASP A 204 0.05 -19.36 -1.80
N VAL A 205 -0.25 -20.58 -2.28
CA VAL A 205 0.33 -21.83 -1.76
C VAL A 205 1.84 -21.85 -1.94
N TYR A 206 2.33 -21.41 -3.10
CA TYR A 206 3.76 -21.27 -3.37
C TYR A 206 4.40 -20.27 -2.40
N TRP A 207 3.75 -19.13 -2.17
CA TRP A 207 4.21 -18.16 -1.18
C TRP A 207 4.29 -18.77 0.22
N MET A 208 3.28 -19.51 0.69
CA MET A 208 3.33 -20.15 2.02
C MET A 208 4.46 -21.15 2.20
N ARG A 209 4.84 -21.86 1.12
CA ARG A 209 5.89 -22.89 1.17
C ARG A 209 7.29 -22.30 1.22
N ASN A 210 7.48 -21.12 0.63
CA ASN A 210 8.79 -20.48 0.50
C ASN A 210 8.99 -19.31 1.46
N ALA A 211 7.94 -18.56 1.77
CA ALA A 211 8.00 -17.53 2.80
C ALA A 211 8.13 -18.22 4.16
N ALA A 212 9.16 -17.86 4.93
CA ALA A 212 9.42 -18.38 6.28
C ALA A 212 8.40 -17.86 7.32
N ILE A 213 7.11 -18.04 7.04
CA ILE A 213 5.98 -17.59 7.87
C ILE A 213 5.23 -18.85 8.33
N ASN A 214 5.49 -19.30 9.55
CA ASN A 214 4.83 -20.51 10.08
C ASN A 214 3.41 -20.26 10.61
N SER A 215 2.96 -19.00 10.65
CA SER A 215 1.72 -18.56 11.33
C SER A 215 0.56 -18.22 10.39
N VAL A 216 0.66 -18.62 9.11
CA VAL A 216 -0.33 -18.35 8.05
C VAL A 216 -1.34 -19.49 7.82
N GLY A 217 -1.31 -20.53 8.66
CA GLY A 217 -2.18 -21.69 8.53
C GLY A 217 -1.61 -22.74 7.56
N ARG A 218 -2.48 -23.56 6.99
CA ARG A 218 -2.12 -24.66 6.08
C ARG A 218 -2.31 -24.27 4.62
N PRO A 219 -1.43 -24.70 3.71
CA PRO A 219 -1.49 -24.38 2.28
C PRO A 219 -2.54 -25.23 1.53
N GLU A 220 -3.77 -25.21 2.03
CA GLU A 220 -4.92 -25.95 1.51
C GLU A 220 -6.20 -25.11 1.67
N ALA A 221 -7.20 -25.40 0.85
CA ALA A 221 -8.50 -24.75 0.93
C ALA A 221 -9.07 -24.83 2.36
N PHE A 222 -9.65 -23.73 2.84
CA PHE A 222 -10.18 -23.56 4.20
C PHE A 222 -9.15 -23.69 5.34
N GLY A 223 -7.87 -23.93 5.04
CA GLY A 223 -6.79 -24.02 6.02
C GLY A 223 -5.99 -22.72 6.17
N ILE A 224 -6.20 -21.76 5.28
CA ILE A 224 -5.43 -20.51 5.19
C ILE A 224 -5.94 -19.48 6.19
N ARG A 225 -5.02 -18.88 6.94
CA ARG A 225 -5.28 -17.64 7.67
C ARG A 225 -5.11 -16.46 6.71
N VAL A 226 -6.20 -15.80 6.32
CA VAL A 226 -6.22 -14.89 5.16
C VAL A 226 -5.28 -13.69 5.33
N TRP A 227 -4.52 -13.40 4.28
CA TRP A 227 -3.74 -12.17 4.11
C TRP A 227 -4.07 -11.42 2.81
N SER A 228 -5.01 -11.94 2.03
CA SER A 228 -5.47 -11.37 0.77
C SER A 228 -4.29 -10.95 -0.12
N THR A 229 -4.31 -9.75 -0.68
CA THR A 229 -3.27 -9.21 -1.56
C THR A 229 -2.02 -8.71 -0.83
N MET A 230 -1.94 -8.77 0.51
CA MET A 230 -0.82 -8.25 1.32
C MET A 230 0.21 -9.34 1.70
N ASN A 231 1.33 -9.01 2.36
CA ASN A 231 2.40 -10.01 2.62
C ASN A 231 2.09 -11.02 3.74
N ALA A 232 1.22 -10.66 4.70
CA ALA A 232 0.92 -11.48 5.87
C ALA A 232 -0.43 -11.10 6.53
N PRO A 233 -1.02 -11.97 7.37
CA PRO A 233 -2.33 -11.73 7.98
C PRO A 233 -2.37 -10.48 8.85
N GLY A 234 -1.29 -10.20 9.60
CA GLY A 234 -1.18 -9.03 10.47
C GLY A 234 -1.38 -7.71 9.74
N PRO A 235 -0.50 -7.34 8.79
CA PRO A 235 -0.67 -6.14 7.97
C PRO A 235 -2.02 -6.07 7.26
N PHE A 236 -2.51 -7.20 6.74
CA PHE A 236 -3.82 -7.27 6.10
C PHE A 236 -4.96 -6.91 7.06
N ALA A 237 -4.98 -7.49 8.25
CA ALA A 237 -6.03 -7.25 9.24
C ALA A 237 -6.13 -5.77 9.64
N ILE A 238 -4.99 -5.09 9.79
CA ILE A 238 -4.97 -3.65 10.11
C ILE A 238 -5.48 -2.82 8.93
N ALA A 239 -5.03 -3.12 7.70
CA ALA A 239 -5.45 -2.39 6.51
C ALA A 239 -6.95 -2.55 6.22
N ILE A 240 -7.47 -3.79 6.30
CA ILE A 240 -8.89 -4.06 6.04
C ILE A 240 -9.78 -3.51 7.15
N LEU A 241 -9.34 -3.53 8.42
CA LEU A 241 -10.05 -2.90 9.53
C LEU A 241 -10.21 -1.39 9.30
N ALA A 242 -9.13 -0.70 8.91
CA ALA A 242 -9.20 0.72 8.57
C ALA A 242 -10.22 0.98 7.44
N GLY A 243 -10.24 0.12 6.42
CA GLY A 243 -11.23 0.17 5.35
C GLY A 243 -12.67 -0.03 5.81
N VAL A 244 -12.92 -1.02 6.66
CA VAL A 244 -14.23 -1.29 7.25
C VAL A 244 -14.69 -0.12 8.13
N MET A 245 -13.81 0.43 8.97
CA MET A 245 -14.11 1.62 9.80
C MET A 245 -14.45 2.84 8.95
N ILE A 246 -13.70 3.08 7.87
CA ILE A 246 -14.00 4.16 6.93
C ILE A 246 -15.38 3.94 6.29
N LEU A 247 -15.71 2.72 5.84
CA LEU A 247 -17.00 2.41 5.25
C LEU A 247 -18.16 2.68 6.21
N LEU A 248 -18.02 2.30 7.48
CA LEU A 248 -19.01 2.58 8.54
C LEU A 248 -19.21 4.07 8.77
N SER A 249 -18.18 4.89 8.57
CA SER A 249 -18.24 6.34 8.82
C SER A 249 -19.05 7.15 7.80
N TYR A 250 -19.20 6.67 6.56
CA TYR A 250 -19.82 7.49 5.49
C TYR A 250 -20.72 6.73 4.50
N GLN A 251 -20.71 5.39 4.49
CA GLN A 251 -21.66 4.53 3.77
C GLN A 251 -21.85 4.88 2.27
N PRO A 252 -20.87 4.57 1.39
CA PRO A 252 -21.00 4.80 -0.06
C PRO A 252 -22.10 3.93 -0.71
N PRO A 253 -22.49 4.20 -1.98
CA PRO A 253 -23.47 3.37 -2.69
C PRO A 253 -23.12 1.87 -2.76
N ILE A 254 -21.83 1.54 -2.85
CA ILE A 254 -21.31 0.15 -2.83
C ILE A 254 -20.90 -0.31 -1.42
N PHE A 255 -21.45 0.32 -0.37
CA PHE A 255 -21.15 0.02 1.03
C PHE A 255 -21.35 -1.46 1.32
N LEU A 256 -22.53 -2.01 1.03
CA LEU A 256 -22.88 -3.36 1.44
C LEU A 256 -21.91 -4.43 0.90
N PRO A 257 -21.64 -4.53 -0.42
CA PRO A 257 -20.69 -5.53 -0.91
C PRO A 257 -19.26 -5.29 -0.41
N SER A 258 -18.82 -4.02 -0.30
CA SER A 258 -17.47 -3.69 0.20
C SER A 258 -17.32 -4.07 1.68
N PHE A 259 -18.33 -3.78 2.49
CA PHE A 259 -18.36 -4.06 3.91
C PHE A 259 -18.42 -5.57 4.17
N LEU A 260 -19.33 -6.30 3.52
CA LEU A 260 -19.49 -7.73 3.73
C LEU A 260 -18.22 -8.50 3.37
N THR A 261 -17.64 -8.22 2.21
CA THR A 261 -16.41 -8.89 1.75
C THR A 261 -15.21 -8.52 2.61
N GLY A 262 -15.08 -7.26 3.00
CA GLY A 262 -14.02 -6.78 3.88
C GLY A 262 -14.12 -7.36 5.29
N PHE A 263 -15.30 -7.32 5.89
CA PHE A 263 -15.54 -7.82 7.24
C PHE A 263 -15.37 -9.35 7.32
N LEU A 264 -15.89 -10.09 6.34
CA LEU A 264 -15.70 -11.55 6.30
C LEU A 264 -14.21 -11.90 6.17
N SER A 265 -13.48 -11.27 5.25
CA SER A 265 -12.04 -11.50 5.12
C SER A 265 -11.25 -11.10 6.36
N PHE A 266 -11.66 -10.04 7.05
CA PHE A 266 -11.06 -9.64 8.33
C PHE A 266 -11.19 -10.74 9.40
N LEU A 267 -12.37 -11.35 9.51
CA LEU A 267 -12.57 -12.48 10.43
C LEU A 267 -11.70 -13.68 10.04
N LEU A 268 -11.63 -13.98 8.74
CA LEU A 268 -10.80 -15.07 8.20
C LEU A 268 -9.29 -14.82 8.36
N ALA A 269 -8.86 -13.57 8.53
CA ALA A 269 -7.48 -13.23 8.85
C ALA A 269 -7.09 -13.69 10.27
N GLY A 270 -8.04 -13.90 11.18
CA GLY A 270 -7.79 -14.48 12.51
C GLY A 270 -6.78 -13.71 13.37
N VAL A 271 -6.59 -12.40 13.14
CA VAL A 271 -5.69 -11.54 13.92
C VAL A 271 -6.47 -10.90 15.06
N ARG A 272 -6.57 -11.60 16.19
CA ARG A 272 -7.36 -11.15 17.35
C ARG A 272 -6.89 -9.80 17.93
N SER A 273 -5.59 -9.51 17.86
CA SER A 273 -5.05 -8.21 18.31
C SER A 273 -5.60 -7.05 17.50
N ALA A 274 -6.00 -7.27 16.24
CA ALA A 274 -6.62 -6.24 15.42
C ALA A 274 -8.11 -6.03 15.73
N TRP A 275 -8.75 -6.88 16.54
CA TRP A 275 -10.19 -6.75 16.82
C TRP A 275 -10.53 -5.58 17.75
N VAL A 276 -9.54 -5.11 18.52
CA VAL A 276 -9.73 -4.06 19.54
C VAL A 276 -9.34 -2.67 19.02
N GLY A 277 -8.64 -2.59 17.88
CA GLY A 277 -8.07 -1.36 17.33
C GLY A 277 -6.60 -1.18 17.70
#